data_AF-A0A166LXQ9-F1
#
_entry.id   AF-A0A166LXQ9-F1
#
_cell.length_a   1.000
_cell.length_b   1.000
_cell.length_c   1.000
_cell.angle_alpha   90.00
_cell.angle_beta   90.00
_cell.angle_gamma   90.00
#
_symmetry.space_group_name_H-M   'P 1'
#
loop_
_entity.id
_entity.type
_entity.pdbx_description
1 polymer ?
#
loop_
_entity_poly.entity_id
_entity_poly.type
_entity_poly.pdbx_seq_one_letter_code
_entity_poly.pdbx_strand_id
1 'polypeptide(L)' 'MRLKQTCTTTGLPAPYLDPRTGMPFATVRASEVLTHLLNHEGVWSGGWGAISRGSERT' A
#
# COMPACT_ATOMS: atom_id res chain seq x y z
N MET A 1 -3.63 -0.36 -26.47
CA MET A 1 -3.47 -1.07 -25.18
C MET A 1 -3.50 -0.03 -24.07
N ARG A 2 -4.56 0.03 -23.24
CA ARG A 2 -4.63 0.98 -22.11
C ARG A 2 -3.96 0.30 -20.92
N LEU A 3 -2.81 0.83 -20.48
CA LEU A 3 -2.13 0.32 -19.30
C LEU A 3 -3.08 0.54 -18.11
N LYS A 4 -3.63 -0.55 -17.57
CA LYS A 4 -4.43 -0.47 -16.34
C LYS A 4 -3.47 -0.12 -15.23
N GLN A 5 -3.66 1.06 -14.62
CA GLN A 5 -2.85 1.44 -13.47
C GLN A 5 -3.15 0.48 -12.33
N THR A 6 -2.12 0.12 -11.58
CA THR A 6 -2.22 -0.77 -10.44
C THR A 6 -2.14 0.08 -9.18
N CYS A 7 -3.02 -0.17 -8.22
CA CYS A 7 -2.98 0.48 -6.93
C CYS A 7 -1.71 0.05 -6.18
N THR A 8 -0.88 1.01 -5.79
CA THR A 8 0.38 0.76 -5.08
C THR A 8 0.15 0.17 -3.69
N THR A 9 -1.01 0.45 -3.07
CA THR A 9 -1.35 -0.03 -1.73
C THR A 9 -1.86 -1.47 -1.72
N THR A 10 -2.60 -1.90 -2.75
CA THR A 10 -3.29 -3.21 -2.75
C THR A 10 -2.84 -4.16 -3.86
N GLY A 11 -2.10 -3.68 -4.86
CA GLY A 11 -1.73 -4.46 -6.04
C GLY A 11 -2.89 -4.76 -7.00
N LEU A 12 -4.09 -4.26 -6.73
CA LEU A 12 -5.28 -4.46 -7.57
C LEU A 12 -5.34 -3.43 -8.71
N PRO A 13 -6.07 -3.69 -9.80
CA PRO A 13 -6.37 -2.67 -10.80
C PRO A 13 -7.00 -1.44 -10.13
N ALA A 14 -6.45 -0.26 -10.39
CA ALA A 14 -6.93 1.01 -9.86
C ALA A 14 -7.85 1.70 -10.88
N PRO A 15 -9.17 1.72 -10.64
CA PRO A 15 -10.10 2.44 -11.50
C PRO A 15 -10.14 3.95 -11.18
N TYR A 16 -9.60 4.38 -10.04
CA TYR A 16 -9.66 5.75 -9.55
C TYR A 16 -8.26 6.35 -9.34
N LEU A 17 -8.19 7.67 -9.45
CA LEU A 17 -7.01 8.48 -9.17
C LEU A 17 -7.34 9.49 -8.08
N ASP A 18 -6.41 9.70 -7.15
CA ASP A 18 -6.53 10.76 -6.16
C ASP A 18 -6.32 12.13 -6.84
N PRO A 19 -7.29 13.07 -6.80
CA PRO A 19 -7.15 14.38 -7.45
C PRO A 19 -6.06 15.26 -6.82
N ARG A 20 -5.65 14.99 -5.58
CA ARG A 20 -4.63 15.78 -4.88
C ARG A 20 -3.21 15.43 -5.33
N THR A 21 -2.96 14.15 -5.65
CA THR A 21 -1.61 13.62 -5.93
C THR A 21 -1.47 12.94 -7.28
N GLY A 22 -2.57 12.60 -7.94
CA GLY A 22 -2.60 11.77 -9.15
C GLY A 22 -2.34 10.29 -8.89
N MET A 23 -2.31 9.83 -7.62
CA MET A 23 -1.99 8.44 -7.29
C MET A 23 -3.15 7.48 -7.55
N PRO A 24 -2.89 6.32 -8.20
CA PRO A 24 -3.91 5.32 -8.47
C PRO A 24 -4.30 4.54 -7.21
N PHE A 25 -5.61 4.41 -6.97
CA PHE A 25 -6.15 3.60 -5.88
C PHE A 25 -7.33 2.70 -6.31
N ALA A 26 -7.44 1.54 -5.67
CA ALA A 26 -8.45 0.53 -6.02
C ALA A 26 -9.76 0.67 -5.22
N THR A 27 -9.70 1.11 -3.97
CA THR A 27 -10.83 1.13 -3.03
C THR A 27 -10.78 2.34 -2.10
N VAL A 28 -11.91 2.70 -1.48
CA VAL A 28 -12.00 3.81 -0.50
C VAL A 28 -11.00 3.62 0.65
N ARG A 29 -10.86 2.39 1.15
CA ARG A 29 -9.87 2.06 2.18
C ARG A 29 -8.43 2.34 1.72
N ALA A 30 -8.11 2.10 0.44
CA ALA A 30 -6.80 2.43 -0.10
C ALA A 30 -6.59 3.96 -0.21
N SER A 31 -7.64 4.74 -0.51
CA SER A 31 -7.55 6.21 -0.46
C SER A 31 -7.43 6.77 0.95
N GLU A 32 -8.05 6.13 1.96
CA GLU A 32 -7.87 6.51 3.37
C GLU A 32 -6.43 6.26 3.83
N VAL A 33 -5.88 5.08 3.53
CA VAL A 33 -4.47 4.76 3.80
C VAL A 33 -3.54 5.75 3.09
N LEU A 34 -3.82 6.08 1.83
CA LEU A 34 -3.07 7.09 1.10
C LEU A 34 -3.15 8.46 1.78
N THR A 35 -4.34 8.85 2.27
CA THR A 35 -4.54 10.11 2.99
C THR A 35 -3.73 10.16 4.29
N HIS A 36 -3.71 9.08 5.08
CA HIS A 36 -2.89 9.01 6.30
C HIS A 36 -1.40 9.06 6.00
N LEU A 37 -0.94 8.39 4.92
CA LEU A 37 0.45 8.48 4.46
C LEU A 37 0.82 9.90 4.06
N LEU A 38 -0.05 10.60 3.32
CA LEU A 38 0.17 11.98 2.87
C LEU A 38 0.15 12.99 4.01
N ASN A 39 -0.66 12.75 5.04
CA ASN A 39 -0.70 13.59 6.24
C ASN A 39 0.47 13.28 7.21
N HIS A 40 1.39 12.37 6.85
CA HIS A 40 2.44 11.87 7.73
C HIS A 40 1.92 11.29 9.06
N GLU A 41 0.65 10.90 9.12
CA GLU A 41 0.02 10.31 10.31
C GLU A 41 0.33 8.82 10.46
N GLY A 42 0.93 8.21 9.43
CA GLY A 42 1.44 6.84 9.49
C GLY A 42 2.75 6.77 10.24
N VAL A 43 2.72 6.35 11.51
CA VAL A 43 3.92 5.81 12.17
C VAL A 43 4.29 4.51 11.45
N TRP A 44 5.34 4.56 10.62
CA TRP A 44 5.99 3.34 10.12
C TRP A 44 6.57 2.61 11.34
N SER A 45 5.81 1.65 11.86
CA SER A 45 6.31 0.71 12.87
C SER A 45 7.28 -0.24 12.16
N GLY A 46 8.51 0.25 11.98
CA GLY A 46 9.60 -0.47 11.36
C GLY A 46 10.03 -1.62 12.25
N GLY A 47 9.51 -2.81 11.97
CA GLY A 47 9.80 -3.99 12.77
C GLY A 47 9.40 -5.29 12.11
N TRP A 48 9.57 -5.43 10.79
CA TRP A 48 9.42 -6.73 10.12
C TRP A 48 10.62 -6.97 9.21
N GLY A 49 11.79 -7.00 9.83
CA GLY A 49 12.96 -7.67 9.27
C GLY A 49 12.98 -9.12 9.76
N ALA A 50 12.76 -10.04 8.82
CA ALA A 50 12.98 -11.50 8.91
C ALA A 50 11.89 -12.37 9.57
N ILE A 51 11.15 -13.09 8.71
CA ILE A 51 10.68 -14.45 9.01
C ILE A 51 11.81 -15.45 8.74
N SER A 52 12.77 -15.58 9.65
CA SER A 52 13.55 -16.83 9.73
C SER A 52 12.73 -17.82 10.56
N ARG A 53 12.12 -18.81 9.88
CA ARG A 53 11.66 -20.04 10.54
C ARG A 53 12.88 -20.68 11.19
N GLY A 54 13.09 -20.43 12.48
CA GLY A 54 13.94 -21.25 13.33
C GLY A 54 13.29 -22.63 13.43
N SER A 55 13.64 -23.51 12.50
CA SER A 55 13.37 -24.95 12.62
C SER A 55 14.26 -25.48 13.74
N GLU A 56 13.70 -25.59 14.94
CA GLU A 56 14.27 -26.33 16.05
C GLU A 56 14.43 -27.80 15.64
N ARG A 57 15.68 -28.26 15.52
CA ARG A 57 16.03 -29.69 15.52
C ARG A 57 17.46 -29.86 16.01
N THR A 58 17.59 -30.08 17.31
CA THR A 58 18.67 -30.85 17.93
C THR A 58 18.04 -31.77 18.96
#